data_AF-A0A202B2I2-F1
#
_entry.id   AF-A0A202B2I2-F1
#
_cell.length_a   1.000
_cell.length_b   1.000
_cell.length_c   1.000
_cell.angle_alpha   90.00
_cell.angle_beta   90.00
_cell.angle_gamma   90.00
#
_symmetry.space_group_name_H-M   'P 1'
#
loop_
_entity.id
_entity.type
_entity.pdbx_description
1 polymer ?
#
loop_
_entity_poly.entity_id
_entity_poly.type
_entity_poly.pdbx_seq_one_letter_code
_entity_poly.pdbx_strand_id
1 'polypeptide(L)'
;MELFHTSPNEITAISKNGRFGEFLCFSGNVYTMTAGQFVTYKLEINEELLIEAGSLFYHEDAAKLDVLVAQFCRRFDVDEDTAEEIISEREQLDSADADDLWDVQLFTARAAKLLGYRGCIMSDEQGALYMIDMLGHEAELVRAD
;
A
#
# COMPACT_ATOMS: atom_id res chain seq x y z
N MET A 1 5.66 4.08 15.41
CA MET A 1 6.10 5.13 14.49
C MET A 1 4.88 5.94 14.11
N GLU A 2 5.03 7.26 14.01
CA GLU A 2 3.94 8.17 13.64
C GLU A 2 3.90 8.31 12.11
N LEU A 3 2.71 8.15 11.54
CA LEU A 3 2.44 8.23 10.11
C LEU A 3 1.24 9.13 9.84
N PHE A 4 1.21 9.74 8.66
CA PHE A 4 0.21 10.73 8.28
C PHE A 4 -0.54 10.32 7.02
N HIS A 5 -1.87 10.47 7.04
CA HIS A 5 -2.74 10.30 5.88
C HIS A 5 -3.58 11.56 5.69
N THR A 6 -3.80 11.99 4.45
CA THR A 6 -4.74 13.06 4.14
C THR A 6 -5.90 12.52 3.32
N SER A 7 -7.11 12.94 3.69
CA SER A 7 -8.34 12.56 3.02
C SER A 7 -9.15 13.80 2.66
N PRO A 8 -9.80 13.84 1.48
CA PRO A 8 -10.67 14.96 1.10
C PRO A 8 -11.93 15.05 1.97
N ASN A 9 -12.32 13.96 2.63
CA ASN A 9 -13.50 13.91 3.50
C ASN A 9 -13.16 13.23 4.83
N GLU A 10 -13.98 13.47 5.86
CA GLU A 10 -13.85 12.78 7.13
C GLU A 10 -14.06 11.26 6.96
N ILE A 11 -13.10 10.47 7.44
CA ILE A 11 -13.17 9.02 7.46
C ILE A 11 -14.07 8.59 8.61
N THR A 12 -15.23 8.02 8.28
CA THR A 12 -16.19 7.48 9.26
C THR A 12 -16.18 5.95 9.31
N ALA A 13 -15.76 5.30 8.23
CA ALA A 13 -15.58 3.86 8.12
C ALA A 13 -14.62 3.54 6.97
N ILE A 14 -13.91 2.42 7.07
CA ILE A 14 -13.11 1.85 5.98
C ILE A 14 -13.90 0.73 5.33
N SER A 15 -13.80 0.62 4.01
CA SER A 15 -14.51 -0.39 3.23
C SER A 15 -13.57 -0.98 2.19
N LYS A 16 -14.00 -2.05 1.54
CA LYS A 16 -13.25 -2.64 0.41
C LYS A 16 -13.53 -1.94 -0.94
N ASN A 17 -14.23 -0.81 -0.90
CA ASN A 17 -14.58 -0.03 -2.09
C ASN A 17 -13.53 1.04 -2.39
N GLY A 18 -13.45 1.48 -3.64
CA GLY A 18 -12.49 2.50 -4.07
C GLY A 18 -11.18 1.89 -4.57
N ARG A 19 -10.24 2.76 -4.96
CA ARG A 19 -9.03 2.37 -5.69
C ARG A 19 -8.17 1.39 -4.90
N PHE A 20 -7.91 1.69 -3.63
CA PHE A 20 -7.05 0.88 -2.76
C PHE A 20 -7.84 -0.03 -1.81
N GLY A 21 -9.17 -0.10 -1.96
CA GLY A 21 -10.04 -0.87 -1.09
C GLY A 21 -9.83 -0.52 0.39
N GLU A 22 -9.42 -1.51 1.17
CA GLU A 22 -9.22 -1.41 2.62
C GLU A 22 -7.91 -0.73 3.06
N PHE A 23 -7.02 -0.44 2.10
CA PHE A 23 -5.74 0.18 2.39
C PHE A 23 -5.82 1.70 2.32
N LEU A 24 -5.12 2.38 3.23
CA LEU A 24 -4.84 3.81 3.15
C LEU A 24 -3.34 4.03 2.93
N CYS A 25 -3.02 5.07 2.16
CA CYS A 25 -1.66 5.53 1.91
C CYS A 25 -1.23 6.52 3.00
N PHE A 26 -0.13 6.23 3.68
CA PHE A 26 0.48 7.11 4.67
C PHE A 26 1.91 7.50 4.29
N SER A 27 2.40 8.56 4.91
CA SER A 27 3.77 9.05 4.79
C SER A 27 4.32 9.50 6.15
N GLY A 28 5.64 9.53 6.30
CA GLY A 28 6.29 10.05 7.52
C GLY A 28 6.14 11.56 7.71
N ASN A 29 5.71 12.27 6.68
CA ASN A 29 5.42 13.72 6.70
C ASN A 29 3.98 13.96 6.25
N VAL A 30 3.35 15.07 6.67
CA VAL A 30 2.01 15.43 6.20
C VAL A 30 2.03 15.73 4.69
N TYR A 31 1.31 14.92 3.91
CA TYR A 31 1.12 15.18 2.49
C TYR A 31 0.23 16.41 2.29
N THR A 32 0.80 17.53 1.85
CA THR A 32 0.02 18.75 1.63
C THR A 32 -0.67 18.67 0.27
N MET A 33 -1.98 18.40 0.25
CA MET A 33 -2.75 18.53 -0.98
C MET A 33 -2.81 20.00 -1.38
N THR A 34 -2.25 20.34 -2.55
CA THR A 34 -2.12 21.73 -3.02
C THR A 34 -3.45 22.36 -3.46
N ALA A 35 -4.54 21.58 -3.52
CA ALA A 35 -5.87 22.06 -3.86
C ALA A 35 -6.97 21.36 -3.04
N GLY A 36 -7.85 22.15 -2.43
CA GLY A 36 -9.04 21.68 -1.71
C GLY A 36 -8.92 21.70 -0.18
N GLN A 37 -10.05 21.50 0.48
CA GLN A 37 -10.06 21.19 1.92
C GLN A 37 -9.71 19.70 2.09
N PHE A 38 -8.86 19.41 3.06
CA PHE A 38 -8.51 18.04 3.43
C PHE A 38 -8.51 17.90 4.96
N VAL A 39 -8.67 16.67 5.42
CA VAL A 39 -8.53 16.28 6.82
C VAL A 39 -7.25 15.47 6.93
N THR A 40 -6.38 15.86 7.85
CA THR A 40 -5.17 15.10 8.18
C THR A 40 -5.46 14.14 9.31
N TYR A 41 -4.97 12.91 9.17
CA TYR A 41 -5.00 11.87 10.18
C TYR A 41 -3.58 11.44 10.52
N LYS A 42 -3.40 11.06 11.78
CA LYS A 42 -2.23 10.42 12.33
C LYS A 42 -2.55 8.97 12.69
N LEU A 43 -1.56 8.11 12.49
CA LEU A 43 -1.57 6.72 12.93
C LEU A 43 -0.26 6.44 13.67
N GLU A 44 -0.36 5.84 14.85
CA GLU A 44 0.78 5.23 15.53
C GLU A 44 0.76 3.73 15.28
N ILE A 45 1.79 3.21 14.61
CA ILE A 45 1.89 1.79 14.25
C ILE A 45 3.26 1.21 14.66
N ASN A 46 3.29 -0.06 15.08
CA ASN A 46 4.54 -0.77 15.31
C ASN A 46 5.16 -1.18 13.98
N GLU A 47 6.45 -0.90 13.78
CA GLU A 47 7.22 -1.25 12.58
C GLU A 47 7.24 -2.76 12.33
N GLU A 48 7.14 -3.59 13.37
CA GLU A 48 7.06 -5.06 13.24
C GLU A 48 5.80 -5.53 12.49
N LEU A 49 4.77 -4.69 12.39
CA LEU A 49 3.56 -4.96 11.61
C LEU A 49 3.71 -4.60 10.14
N LEU A 50 4.88 -4.10 9.73
CA LEU A 50 5.17 -3.65 8.38
C LEU A 50 6.27 -4.51 7.75
N ILE A 51 6.23 -4.63 6.43
CA ILE A 51 7.28 -5.30 5.64
C ILE A 51 7.67 -4.39 4.47
N GLU A 52 8.96 -4.37 4.12
CA GLU A 52 9.43 -3.70 2.90
C GLU A 52 9.03 -4.51 1.66
N ALA A 53 8.62 -3.84 0.58
CA ALA A 53 8.25 -4.49 -0.68
C ALA A 53 9.37 -5.43 -1.19
N GLY A 54 10.62 -4.96 -1.11
CA GLY A 54 11.81 -5.74 -1.47
C GLY A 54 12.06 -6.99 -0.62
N SER A 55 11.29 -7.24 0.45
CA SER A 55 11.41 -8.42 1.30
C SER A 55 10.30 -9.45 1.09
N LEU A 56 9.25 -9.14 0.31
CA LEU A 56 8.05 -9.98 0.16
C LEU A 56 8.36 -11.42 -0.26
N PHE A 57 9.13 -11.60 -1.34
CA PHE A 57 9.46 -12.92 -1.89
C PHE A 57 10.63 -13.62 -1.20
N TYR A 58 11.27 -12.96 -0.22
CA TYR A 58 12.26 -13.59 0.66
C TYR A 58 11.67 -14.07 1.99
N HIS A 59 10.38 -13.82 2.21
CA HIS A 59 9.66 -14.28 3.39
C HIS A 59 9.47 -15.81 3.38
N GLU A 60 9.51 -16.46 4.55
CA GLU A 60 9.38 -17.93 4.66
C GLU A 60 8.04 -18.46 4.10
N ASP A 61 7.00 -17.63 4.16
CA ASP A 61 5.67 -17.90 3.64
C ASP A 61 5.42 -17.37 2.20
N ALA A 62 6.46 -17.05 1.42
CA ALA A 62 6.32 -16.47 0.08
C ALA A 62 5.40 -17.29 -0.86
N ALA A 63 5.31 -18.61 -0.69
CA ALA A 63 4.39 -19.47 -1.45
C ALA A 63 2.89 -19.12 -1.27
N LYS A 64 2.52 -18.32 -0.26
CA LYS A 64 1.15 -17.77 -0.15
C LYS A 64 0.84 -16.75 -1.24
N LEU A 65 1.86 -16.23 -1.92
CA LEU A 65 1.74 -15.18 -2.94
C LEU A 65 1.44 -15.74 -4.33
N ASP A 66 1.58 -17.05 -4.59
CA ASP A 66 1.41 -17.67 -5.91
C ASP A 66 0.11 -17.26 -6.62
N VAL A 67 -1.01 -17.25 -5.88
CA VAL A 67 -2.33 -16.88 -6.43
C VAL A 67 -2.38 -15.39 -6.78
N LEU A 68 -1.69 -14.54 -6.01
CA LEU A 68 -1.60 -13.10 -6.25
C LEU A 68 -0.69 -12.81 -7.45
N VAL A 69 0.47 -13.49 -7.54
CA VAL A 69 1.38 -13.40 -8.70
C VAL A 69 0.66 -13.80 -9.97
N ALA A 70 -0.07 -14.93 -9.96
CA ALA A 70 -0.86 -15.37 -11.12
C ALA A 70 -1.97 -14.38 -11.52
N GLN A 71 -2.53 -13.61 -10.56
CA GLN A 71 -3.47 -12.52 -10.87
C GLN A 71 -2.76 -11.34 -11.52
N PHE A 72 -1.58 -10.98 -11.03
CA PHE A 72 -0.74 -9.92 -11.57
C PHE A 72 -0.33 -10.22 -13.02
N CYS A 73 0.22 -11.41 -13.27
CA CYS A 73 0.60 -11.88 -14.60
C CYS A 73 -0.56 -11.76 -15.60
N ARG A 74 -1.78 -12.16 -15.22
CA ARG A 74 -2.97 -12.04 -16.09
C ARG A 74 -3.40 -10.60 -16.33
N ARG A 75 -3.19 -9.71 -15.36
CA ARG A 75 -3.60 -8.30 -15.45
C ARG A 75 -2.67 -7.48 -16.33
N PHE A 76 -1.37 -7.78 -16.28
CA PHE A 76 -0.32 -7.00 -16.93
C PHE A 76 0.39 -7.73 -18.08
N ASP A 77 0.01 -8.98 -18.36
CA ASP A 77 0.58 -9.82 -19.42
C ASP A 77 2.11 -10.00 -19.31
N VAL A 78 2.57 -10.29 -18.09
CA VAL A 78 3.98 -10.57 -17.75
C VAL A 78 4.14 -11.99 -17.21
N ASP A 79 5.35 -12.53 -17.26
CA ASP A 79 5.66 -13.80 -16.60
C ASP A 79 5.79 -13.66 -15.07
N GLU A 80 5.93 -14.79 -14.38
CA GLU A 80 5.97 -14.86 -12.92
C GLU A 80 7.22 -14.15 -12.36
N ASP A 81 8.39 -14.36 -12.97
CA ASP A 81 9.65 -13.75 -12.53
C ASP A 81 9.57 -12.21 -12.60
N THR A 82 9.09 -11.66 -13.71
CA THR A 82 8.87 -10.21 -13.85
C THR A 82 7.80 -9.71 -12.89
N ALA A 83 6.72 -10.46 -12.66
CA ALA A 83 5.70 -10.06 -11.69
C ALA A 83 6.26 -9.95 -10.27
N GLU A 84 7.10 -10.90 -9.84
CA GLU A 84 7.73 -10.85 -8.51
C GLU A 84 8.67 -9.65 -8.37
N GLU A 85 9.49 -9.37 -9.39
CA GLU A 85 10.39 -8.23 -9.39
C GLU A 85 9.65 -6.89 -9.37
N ILE A 86 8.52 -6.77 -10.09
CA ILE A 86 7.68 -5.57 -10.06
C ILE A 86 6.96 -5.42 -8.71
N ILE A 87 6.34 -6.48 -8.20
CA ILE A 87 5.63 -6.46 -6.91
C ILE A 87 6.59 -6.10 -5.76
N SER A 88 7.86 -6.50 -5.85
CA SER A 88 8.90 -6.18 -4.88
C SER A 88 9.65 -4.86 -5.13
N GLU A 89 9.16 -4.02 -6.05
CA GLU A 89 9.75 -2.73 -6.44
C GLU A 89 11.19 -2.80 -6.99
N ARG A 90 11.67 -3.99 -7.37
CA ARG A 90 12.99 -4.15 -8.00
C ARG A 90 12.97 -3.82 -9.48
N GLU A 91 11.82 -4.00 -10.11
CA GLU A 91 11.53 -3.58 -11.47
C GLU A 91 10.30 -2.64 -11.47
N GLN A 92 10.20 -1.82 -12.50
CA GLN A 92 9.06 -0.92 -12.71
C GLN A 92 8.20 -1.48 -13.84
N LEU A 93 6.87 -1.42 -13.68
CA LEU A 93 5.97 -1.71 -14.78
C LEU A 93 6.17 -0.67 -15.88
N ASP A 94 6.42 -1.12 -17.12
CA ASP A 94 6.50 -0.24 -18.28
C ASP A 94 5.09 0.22 -18.70
N SER A 95 4.49 1.10 -17.89
CA SER A 95 3.20 1.74 -18.15
C SER A 95 3.26 3.22 -17.85
N ALA A 96 2.68 4.02 -18.75
CA ALA A 96 2.45 5.45 -18.53
C ALA A 96 1.07 5.72 -17.90
N ASP A 97 0.27 4.68 -17.67
CA ASP A 97 -1.04 4.80 -17.05
C ASP A 97 -0.89 4.85 -15.52
N ALA A 98 -1.29 5.96 -14.92
CA ALA A 98 -1.28 6.13 -13.47
C ALA A 98 -2.16 5.09 -12.77
N ASP A 99 -3.24 4.65 -13.40
CA ASP A 99 -4.06 3.58 -12.83
C ASP A 99 -3.23 2.29 -12.75
N ASP A 100 -2.53 1.87 -13.81
CA ASP A 100 -1.71 0.66 -13.74
C ASP A 100 -0.67 0.72 -12.61
N LEU A 101 0.01 1.86 -12.44
CA LEU A 101 0.99 2.06 -11.36
C LEU A 101 0.33 1.97 -9.97
N TRP A 102 -0.88 2.50 -9.80
CA TRP A 102 -1.64 2.35 -8.56
C TRP A 102 -2.11 0.91 -8.31
N ASP A 103 -2.42 0.16 -9.37
CA ASP A 103 -2.72 -1.27 -9.24
C ASP A 103 -1.51 -2.04 -8.74
N VAL A 104 -0.30 -1.74 -9.24
CA VAL A 104 0.95 -2.33 -8.74
C VAL A 104 1.09 -2.10 -7.23
N GLN A 105 0.92 -0.86 -6.78
CA GLN A 105 0.97 -0.51 -5.35
C GLN A 105 -0.04 -1.33 -4.52
N LEU A 106 -1.26 -1.50 -5.02
CA LEU A 106 -2.27 -2.32 -4.36
C LEU A 106 -1.89 -3.80 -4.31
N PHE A 107 -1.31 -4.35 -5.39
CA PHE A 107 -0.84 -5.74 -5.41
C PHE A 107 0.26 -5.97 -4.37
N THR A 108 1.21 -5.04 -4.26
CA THR A 108 2.27 -5.08 -3.25
C THR A 108 1.73 -5.01 -1.82
N ALA A 109 0.79 -4.10 -1.54
CA ALA A 109 0.14 -4.03 -0.22
C ALA A 109 -0.65 -5.31 0.13
N ARG A 110 -1.33 -5.90 -0.86
CA ARG A 110 -2.04 -7.17 -0.69
C ARG A 110 -1.08 -8.34 -0.43
N ALA A 111 0.09 -8.35 -1.04
CA ALA A 111 1.12 -9.35 -0.78
C ALA A 111 1.58 -9.30 0.68
N ALA A 112 1.88 -8.11 1.21
CA ALA A 112 2.20 -7.94 2.63
C ALA A 112 1.10 -8.50 3.55
N LYS A 113 -0.17 -8.20 3.24
CA LYS A 113 -1.32 -8.73 4.00
C LYS A 113 -1.44 -10.25 3.94
N LEU A 114 -1.20 -10.87 2.78
CA LEU A 114 -1.21 -12.33 2.64
C LEU A 114 -0.11 -13.01 3.47
N LEU A 115 1.01 -12.32 3.68
CA LEU A 115 2.11 -12.78 4.55
C LEU A 115 1.85 -12.53 6.03
N GLY A 116 0.75 -11.85 6.40
CA GLY A 116 0.36 -11.60 7.78
C GLY A 116 0.79 -10.24 8.33
N TYR A 117 1.33 -9.36 7.49
CA TYR A 117 1.65 -7.98 7.87
C TYR A 117 0.42 -7.08 7.72
N ARG A 118 0.41 -5.97 8.46
CA ARG A 118 -0.65 -4.97 8.39
C ARG A 118 -0.42 -3.96 7.28
N GLY A 119 0.82 -3.77 6.84
CA GLY A 119 1.12 -2.84 5.76
C GLY A 119 2.43 -3.14 5.06
N CYS A 120 2.57 -2.53 3.89
CA CYS A 120 3.80 -2.57 3.09
C CYS A 120 4.45 -1.20 3.06
N ILE A 121 5.78 -1.19 3.21
CA ILE A 121 6.63 -0.02 2.98
C ILE A 121 7.08 -0.07 1.53
N MET A 122 6.82 1.02 0.82
CA MET A 122 7.03 1.22 -0.61
C MET A 122 7.76 2.55 -0.85
N SER A 123 8.20 2.81 -2.08
CA SER A 123 8.82 4.09 -2.45
C SER A 123 7.98 4.86 -3.48
N ASP A 124 7.80 6.16 -3.27
CA ASP A 124 7.21 7.08 -4.25
C ASP A 124 8.12 8.31 -4.49
N GLU A 125 7.67 9.27 -5.31
CA GLU A 125 8.48 10.46 -5.62
C GLU A 125 8.77 11.35 -4.39
N GLN A 126 8.08 11.14 -3.28
CA GLN A 126 8.18 11.93 -2.06
C GLN A 126 8.87 11.16 -0.90
N GLY A 127 9.26 9.91 -1.15
CA GLY A 127 10.02 9.07 -0.22
C GLY A 127 9.28 7.79 0.12
N ALA A 128 9.25 7.45 1.42
CA ALA A 128 8.59 6.23 1.87
C ALA A 128 7.07 6.39 1.89
N LEU A 129 6.38 5.53 1.13
CA LEU A 129 4.94 5.33 1.12
C LEU A 129 4.60 4.11 1.97
N TYR A 130 3.60 4.23 2.83
CA TYR A 130 3.14 3.16 3.71
C TYR A 130 1.70 2.83 3.35
N MET A 131 1.47 1.69 2.70
CA MET A 131 0.11 1.21 2.43
C MET A 131 -0.32 0.28 3.56
N ILE A 132 -1.30 0.72 4.35
CA ILE A 132 -1.70 0.05 5.60
C ILE A 132 -3.16 -0.37 5.52
N ASP A 133 -3.43 -1.63 5.85
CA ASP A 133 -4.79 -2.15 6.02
C ASP A 133 -5.45 -1.51 7.24
N MET A 134 -6.53 -0.78 6.99
CA MET A 134 -7.28 -0.04 8.00
C MET A 134 -8.69 -0.55 8.22
N LEU A 135 -9.10 -1.65 7.56
CA LEU A 135 -10.43 -2.22 7.75
C LEU A 135 -10.59 -2.75 9.18
N GLY A 136 -11.52 -2.16 9.94
CA GLY A 136 -11.73 -2.49 11.35
C GLY A 136 -10.75 -1.81 12.32
N HIS A 137 -9.90 -0.93 11.81
CA HIS A 137 -8.91 -0.17 12.60
C HIS A 137 -9.15 1.35 12.55
N GLU A 138 -10.35 1.79 12.17
CA GLU A 138 -10.67 3.19 11.96
C GLU A 138 -10.54 4.03 13.25
N ALA A 139 -10.80 3.41 14.39
CA ALA A 139 -10.66 4.05 15.70
C ALA A 139 -9.21 4.41 16.08
N GLU A 140 -8.21 3.87 15.35
CA GLU A 140 -6.80 4.21 15.54
C GLU A 140 -6.40 5.50 14.82
N LEU A 141 -7.23 5.99 13.88
CA LEU A 141 -6.99 7.25 13.19
C LEU A 141 -7.30 8.43 14.12
N VAL A 142 -6.26 9.22 14.42
CA VAL A 142 -6.40 10.44 15.21
C VAL A 142 -6.34 11.64 14.27
N ARG A 143 -7.37 12.47 14.27
CA ARG A 143 -7.36 13.72 13.48
C ARG A 143 -6.20 14.61 13.96
N ALA A 144 -5.41 15.10 13.01
CA ALA A 144 -4.35 16.07 13.24
C ALA A 144 -4.82 17.47 12.84
N ASP A 145 -4.54 18.45 13.69
CA ASP A 145 -4.81 19.88 13.45
C ASP A 145 -3.69 20.53 12.62
#